data_AF-A0A925E9H2-F1
#
_entry.id   AF-A0A925E9H2-F1
#
_cell.length_a   1.000
_cell.length_b   1.000
_cell.length_c   1.000
_cell.angle_alpha   90.00
_cell.angle_beta   90.00
_cell.angle_gamma   90.00
#
_symmetry.space_group_name_H-M   'P 1'
#
loop_
_entity.id
_entity.type
_entity.pdbx_description
1 polymer ?
#
loop_
_entity_poly.entity_id
_entity_poly.type
_entity_poly.pdbx_seq_one_letter_code
_entity_poly.pdbx_strand_id
1 'polypeptide(L)'
;VIKKGFFTKRTITLPLEKIQAVHADQTWLHSLLNVSRLSFDSAGSEKMEVKIEALDQFRSTALKEFILGHRVGIHSPGEAVQQPPEEILVRLSGRDLFKLSISANHLKAFILLLVFISSSLQSVGVSDKEYNGVLQWLGETFQTDTFKLFLFLALAALVIGVGISVITVILTYSDFMISETSKGFRIKSGLINKKEKFVPFRKIQFISWKANWIRNKMGMFLLQLHATGTGHLENKMQVKVPVTRPSFIPPLLSAYHPLLPVNEILPVRIHKNYVGRRVLLFGILPAVAAAAVLYFYVQEKAFIALAWIVITWITCFLFQQKFRLWAGAEALQVKKGIFGIHELVLKWDKIQSAHLAQSLYQKRHNLATVELHTAGGKVILPWLALQQARQIRNYALYKIESSAQPWS
;
A
#
# COMPACT_ATOMS: atom_id res chain seq x y z
N VAL A 1 34.81 1.93 5.64
CA VAL A 1 35.21 0.90 4.64
C VAL A 1 34.72 -0.45 5.14
N ILE A 2 34.15 -1.30 4.29
CA ILE A 2 33.60 -2.61 4.65
C ILE A 2 34.29 -3.68 3.82
N LYS A 3 34.87 -4.69 4.46
CA LYS A 3 35.54 -5.83 3.79
C LYS A 3 34.71 -7.09 4.05
N LYS A 4 34.35 -7.85 3.01
CA LYS A 4 33.52 -9.07 3.12
C LYS A 4 34.01 -10.21 2.24
N GLY A 5 33.70 -11.45 2.62
CA GLY A 5 33.97 -12.67 1.87
C GLY A 5 35.12 -13.50 2.44
N PHE A 6 34.93 -14.83 2.44
CA PHE A 6 35.89 -15.81 2.97
C PHE A 6 36.89 -16.25 1.88
N PHE A 7 36.39 -16.76 0.75
CA PHE A 7 37.20 -17.17 -0.41
C PHE A 7 37.50 -16.01 -1.37
N THR A 8 36.54 -15.11 -1.60
CA THR A 8 36.71 -13.93 -2.45
C THR A 8 36.51 -12.67 -1.61
N LYS A 9 37.61 -11.97 -1.33
CA LYS A 9 37.56 -10.72 -0.57
C LYS A 9 37.04 -9.58 -1.45
N ARG A 10 35.99 -8.91 -1.00
CA ARG A 10 35.43 -7.71 -1.62
C ARG A 10 35.52 -6.54 -0.64
N THR A 11 36.06 -5.42 -1.09
CA THR A 11 36.11 -4.18 -0.32
C THR A 11 35.11 -3.20 -0.89
N ILE A 12 34.20 -2.71 -0.04
CA ILE A 12 33.22 -1.68 -0.38
C ILE A 12 33.55 -0.42 0.42
N THR A 13 33.83 0.67 -0.28
CA THR A 13 34.05 1.98 0.31
C THR A 13 32.83 2.85 0.05
N LEU A 14 32.09 3.16 1.11
CA LEU A 14 30.91 4.02 1.05
C LEU A 14 31.23 5.33 1.79
N PRO A 15 31.33 6.48 1.09
CA PRO A 15 31.51 7.78 1.73
C PRO A 15 30.32 8.09 2.65
N LEU A 16 30.58 8.61 3.85
CA LEU A 16 29.53 8.89 4.85
C LEU A 16 28.46 9.86 4.32
N GLU A 17 28.88 10.84 3.53
CA GLU A 17 28.00 11.82 2.88
C GLU A 17 26.95 11.17 1.97
N LYS A 18 27.31 10.07 1.30
CA LYS A 18 26.43 9.33 0.39
C LYS A 18 25.43 8.44 1.11
N ILE A 19 25.62 8.14 2.40
CA ILE A 19 24.71 7.29 3.19
C ILE A 19 23.42 8.07 3.46
N GLN A 20 22.35 7.81 2.73
CA GLN A 20 21.10 8.54 2.87
C GLN A 20 20.23 8.07 4.03
N ALA A 21 20.22 6.78 4.33
CA ALA A 21 19.49 6.19 5.45
C ALA A 21 20.24 4.98 6.03
N VAL A 22 20.01 4.72 7.32
CA VAL A 22 20.55 3.57 8.05
C VAL A 22 19.37 2.83 8.67
N HIS A 23 19.31 1.52 8.44
CA HIS A 23 18.27 0.64 8.95
C HIS A 23 18.90 -0.44 9.83
N ALA A 24 18.25 -0.77 10.94
CA ALA A 24 18.68 -1.84 11.83
C ALA A 24 17.57 -2.90 11.93
N ASP A 25 17.92 -4.14 11.61
CA ASP A 25 17.02 -5.28 11.66
C ASP A 25 17.60 -6.36 12.59
N GLN A 26 16.82 -6.76 13.59
CA GLN A 26 17.16 -7.83 14.50
C GLN A 26 16.10 -8.94 14.36
N THR A 27 16.47 -10.06 13.78
CA THR A 27 15.61 -11.25 13.74
C THR A 27 15.63 -11.96 15.09
N TRP A 28 14.76 -12.94 15.28
CA TRP A 28 14.76 -13.80 16.48
C TRP A 28 16.14 -14.41 16.75
N LEU A 29 16.83 -14.87 15.70
CA LEU A 29 18.17 -15.46 15.82
C LEU A 29 19.22 -14.40 16.17
N HIS A 30 19.12 -13.21 15.59
CA HIS A 30 19.99 -12.09 15.95
C HIS A 30 19.76 -11.65 17.40
N SER A 31 18.51 -11.65 17.88
CA SER A 31 18.16 -11.31 19.26
C SER A 31 18.75 -12.30 20.25
N LEU A 32 18.75 -13.60 19.94
CA LEU A 32 19.35 -14.63 20.78
C LEU A 32 20.87 -14.45 20.91
N LEU A 33 21.52 -14.05 19.82
CA LEU A 33 22.98 -13.86 19.76
C LEU A 33 23.41 -12.42 20.11
N ASN A 34 22.49 -11.56 20.51
CA ASN A 34 22.70 -10.12 20.76
C ASN A 34 23.43 -9.36 19.62
N VAL A 35 23.12 -9.74 18.38
CA VAL A 35 23.60 -9.08 17.16
C VAL A 35 22.44 -8.42 16.41
N SER A 36 22.76 -7.66 15.37
CA SER A 36 21.79 -7.04 14.47
C SER A 36 22.38 -6.93 13.06
N ARG A 37 21.51 -6.86 12.05
CA ARG A 37 21.88 -6.52 10.68
C ARG A 37 21.74 -5.02 10.51
N LEU A 38 22.77 -4.37 9.98
CA LEU A 38 22.74 -2.95 9.69
C LEU A 38 22.83 -2.73 8.18
N SER A 39 21.84 -2.02 7.61
CA SER A 39 21.71 -1.79 6.16
C SER A 39 21.81 -0.30 5.85
N PHE A 40 22.58 0.04 4.81
CA PHE A 40 22.81 1.40 4.37
C PHE A 40 22.20 1.66 2.99
N ASP A 41 21.38 2.71 2.89
CA ASP A 41 20.94 3.23 1.60
C ASP A 41 21.93 4.29 1.11
N SER A 42 22.55 4.09 -0.05
CA SER A 42 23.40 5.11 -0.69
C SER A 42 22.63 5.91 -1.74
N ALA A 43 23.06 7.14 -2.02
CA ALA A 43 22.73 7.81 -3.28
C ALA A 43 23.33 7.01 -4.45
N GLY A 44 22.51 6.32 -5.24
CA GLY A 44 22.96 5.50 -6.39
C GLY A 44 22.08 4.29 -6.69
N SER A 45 22.49 3.51 -7.70
CA SER A 45 21.79 2.28 -8.13
C SER A 45 21.71 1.20 -7.03
N GLU A 46 20.80 0.22 -7.19
CA GLU A 46 20.58 -0.93 -6.30
C GLU A 46 21.86 -1.69 -5.89
N LYS A 47 22.93 -1.62 -6.71
CA LYS A 47 24.21 -2.30 -6.47
C LYS A 47 25.06 -1.69 -5.35
N MET A 48 24.72 -0.50 -4.85
CA MET A 48 25.48 0.20 -3.79
C MET A 48 24.88 0.06 -2.38
N GLU A 49 23.89 -0.80 -2.18
CA GLU A 49 23.43 -1.15 -0.83
C GLU A 49 24.48 -1.99 -0.11
N VAL A 50 24.91 -1.54 1.07
CA VAL A 50 25.82 -2.29 1.91
C VAL A 50 25.08 -2.77 3.14
N LYS A 51 25.25 -4.07 3.45
CA LYS A 51 24.68 -4.73 4.62
C LYS A 51 25.82 -5.30 5.43
N ILE A 52 25.85 -4.95 6.71
CA ILE A 52 26.71 -5.58 7.71
C ILE A 52 25.84 -6.60 8.44
N GLU A 53 26.14 -7.87 8.21
CA GLU A 53 25.45 -8.99 8.86
C GLU A 53 26.02 -9.19 10.27
N ALA A 54 25.15 -9.51 11.23
CA ALA A 54 25.51 -9.92 12.59
C ALA A 54 26.51 -8.99 13.31
N LEU A 55 26.25 -7.68 13.28
CA LEU A 55 26.99 -6.71 14.08
C LEU A 55 26.46 -6.71 15.52
N ASP A 56 27.36 -6.80 16.50
CA ASP A 56 27.04 -6.65 17.93
C ASP A 56 26.11 -5.44 18.18
N GLN A 57 25.11 -5.62 19.03
CA GLN A 57 24.05 -4.63 19.24
C GLN A 57 24.59 -3.27 19.72
N PHE A 58 25.60 -3.25 20.58
CA PHE A 58 26.21 -2.01 21.06
C PHE A 58 26.93 -1.30 19.92
N ARG A 59 27.74 -2.03 19.14
CA ARG A 59 28.45 -1.48 17.97
C ARG A 59 27.50 -0.99 16.89
N SER A 60 26.40 -1.70 16.67
CA SER A 60 25.37 -1.34 15.70
C SER A 60 24.70 -0.02 16.08
N THR A 61 24.33 0.12 17.35
CA THR A 61 23.75 1.34 17.89
C THR A 61 24.74 2.52 17.81
N ALA A 62 25.97 2.32 18.25
CA ALA A 62 27.02 3.33 18.21
C ALA A 62 27.34 3.77 16.75
N LEU A 63 27.44 2.83 15.81
CA LEU A 63 27.70 3.15 14.41
C LEU A 63 26.54 3.92 13.77
N LYS A 64 25.31 3.54 14.09
CA LYS A 64 24.10 4.24 13.64
C LYS A 64 24.06 5.67 14.17
N GLU A 65 24.28 5.85 15.48
CA GLU A 65 24.31 7.17 16.11
C GLU A 65 25.44 8.03 15.57
N PHE A 66 26.62 7.45 15.36
CA PHE A 66 27.75 8.13 14.74
C PHE A 66 27.41 8.64 13.33
N ILE A 67 26.77 7.83 12.49
CA ILE A 67 26.42 8.21 11.12
C ILE A 67 25.29 9.24 11.07
N LEU A 68 24.30 9.12 11.97
CA LEU A 68 23.23 10.11 12.09
C LEU A 68 23.76 11.43 12.68
N GLY A 69 24.69 11.34 13.64
CA GLY A 69 25.35 12.46 14.32
C GLY A 69 26.30 13.23 13.41
N HIS A 70 27.08 12.56 12.56
CA HIS A 70 27.97 13.20 11.56
C HIS A 70 27.23 14.08 10.54
N ARG A 71 25.89 13.99 10.47
CA ARG A 71 25.07 14.85 9.59
C ARG A 71 24.55 16.11 10.30
N VAL A 72 24.74 16.22 11.61
CA VAL A 72 24.54 17.45 12.37
C VAL A 72 25.92 18.12 12.39
N GLY A 73 26.06 19.25 11.71
CA GLY A 73 27.37 19.90 11.56
C GLY A 73 28.04 20.13 12.91
N ILE A 74 29.32 19.78 12.98
CA ILE A 74 30.39 20.23 13.89
C ILE A 74 29.94 20.91 15.17
N HIS A 75 30.06 20.22 16.31
CA HIS A 75 30.41 20.86 17.58
C HIS A 75 31.46 20.02 18.31
N SER A 76 32.37 20.75 18.96
CA SER A 76 33.59 20.34 19.66
C SER A 76 33.44 19.10 20.54
N PRO A 77 34.53 18.33 20.77
CA PRO A 77 34.53 17.22 21.71
C PRO A 77 34.38 17.77 23.14
N GLY A 78 33.15 17.78 23.67
CA GLY A 78 32.91 18.26 25.03
C GLY A 78 31.44 18.43 25.44
N GLU A 79 30.51 18.62 24.51
CA GLU A 79 29.10 18.81 24.85
C GLU A 79 28.29 17.55 24.53
N ALA A 80 27.70 16.94 25.57
CA ALA A 80 26.68 15.93 25.41
C ALA A 80 25.48 16.56 24.67
N VAL A 81 25.41 16.33 23.35
CA VAL A 81 24.29 16.77 22.52
C VAL A 81 23.04 16.04 23.02
N GLN A 82 22.28 16.70 23.89
CA GLN A 82 20.89 16.33 24.16
C GLN A 82 20.14 16.44 22.83
N GLN A 83 19.92 15.30 22.17
CA GLN A 83 19.05 15.25 21.01
C GLN A 83 17.69 15.80 21.43
N PRO A 84 17.08 16.73 20.67
CA PRO A 84 15.76 17.23 20.99
C PRO A 84 14.80 16.05 21.13
N PRO A 85 13.87 16.09 22.10
CA PRO A 85 12.98 14.97 22.38
C PRO A 85 12.22 14.60 21.11
N GLU A 86 12.37 13.36 20.66
CA GLU A 86 11.65 12.83 19.51
C GLU A 86 10.15 12.85 19.80
N GLU A 87 9.39 13.65 19.07
CA GLU A 87 7.94 13.71 19.24
C GLU A 87 7.32 12.42 18.69
N ILE A 88 6.65 11.66 19.56
CA ILE A 88 5.97 10.42 19.18
C ILE A 88 4.63 10.77 18.55
N LEU A 89 4.56 10.71 17.22
CA LEU A 89 3.34 10.98 16.47
C LEU A 89 2.33 9.83 16.54
N VAL A 90 2.81 8.59 16.57
CA VAL A 90 1.95 7.39 16.59
C VAL A 90 2.53 6.36 17.53
N ARG A 91 1.68 5.77 18.36
CA ARG A 91 1.95 4.54 19.10
C ARG A 91 0.74 3.63 19.02
N LEU A 92 0.92 2.38 18.63
CA LEU A 92 -0.19 1.42 18.62
C LEU A 92 -0.47 0.91 20.03
N SER A 93 -1.75 0.89 20.40
CA SER A 93 -2.24 0.20 21.60
C SER A 93 -2.62 -1.26 21.30
N GLY A 94 -2.83 -2.07 22.34
CA GLY A 94 -3.32 -3.45 22.17
C GLY A 94 -4.65 -3.52 21.39
N ARG A 95 -5.53 -2.53 21.57
CA ARG A 95 -6.79 -2.41 20.80
C ARG A 95 -6.53 -2.18 19.31
N ASP A 96 -5.50 -1.41 18.99
CA ASP A 96 -5.10 -1.12 17.61
C ASP A 96 -4.57 -2.39 16.93
N LEU A 97 -3.78 -3.20 17.64
CA LEU A 97 -3.29 -4.50 17.17
C LEU A 97 -4.44 -5.48 16.92
N PHE A 98 -5.40 -5.57 17.85
CA PHE A 98 -6.57 -6.43 17.67
C PHE A 98 -7.37 -6.05 16.42
N LYS A 99 -7.65 -4.76 16.22
CA LYS A 99 -8.30 -4.28 15.00
C LYS A 99 -7.48 -4.62 13.74
N LEU A 100 -6.16 -4.49 13.81
CA LEU A 100 -5.25 -4.78 12.69
C LEU A 100 -5.34 -6.25 12.31
N SER A 101 -5.32 -7.15 13.30
CA SER A 101 -5.44 -8.61 13.17
C SER A 101 -6.76 -9.04 12.52
N ILE A 102 -7.90 -8.47 12.94
CA ILE A 102 -9.20 -8.75 12.30
C ILE A 102 -9.23 -8.24 10.86
N SER A 103 -8.62 -7.07 10.62
CA SER A 103 -8.57 -6.48 9.29
C SER A 103 -7.49 -7.08 8.37
N ALA A 104 -6.73 -8.07 8.84
CA ALA A 104 -5.74 -8.76 8.04
C ALA A 104 -6.42 -9.48 6.87
N ASN A 105 -5.68 -9.65 5.77
CA ASN A 105 -6.25 -10.23 4.55
C ASN A 105 -6.38 -11.76 4.68
N HIS A 106 -7.46 -12.23 5.28
CA HIS A 106 -7.79 -13.65 5.44
C HIS A 106 -8.32 -14.29 4.14
N LEU A 107 -8.39 -13.51 3.04
CA LEU A 107 -8.91 -13.97 1.75
C LEU A 107 -8.19 -15.20 1.20
N LYS A 108 -6.88 -15.35 1.47
CA LYS A 108 -6.14 -16.56 1.06
C LYS A 108 -6.68 -17.82 1.73
N ALA A 109 -6.97 -17.77 3.03
CA ALA A 109 -7.53 -18.90 3.76
C ALA A 109 -8.96 -19.20 3.29
N PHE A 110 -9.74 -18.15 3.00
CA PHE A 110 -11.09 -18.30 2.44
C PHE A 110 -11.09 -18.88 1.02
N ILE A 111 -10.18 -18.45 0.13
CA ILE A 111 -10.03 -19.03 -1.22
C ILE A 111 -9.65 -20.50 -1.13
N LEU A 112 -8.73 -20.86 -0.22
CA LEU A 112 -8.35 -22.26 0.00
C LEU A 112 -9.57 -23.10 0.42
N LEU A 113 -10.41 -22.56 1.32
CA LEU A 113 -11.66 -23.20 1.72
C LEU A 113 -12.67 -23.33 0.56
N LEU A 114 -12.78 -22.33 -0.31
CA LEU A 114 -13.64 -22.41 -1.50
C LEU A 114 -13.14 -23.43 -2.52
N VAL A 115 -11.83 -23.45 -2.80
CA VAL A 115 -11.20 -24.45 -3.68
C VAL A 115 -11.47 -25.85 -3.13
N PHE A 116 -11.32 -26.03 -1.82
CA PHE A 116 -11.62 -27.28 -1.14
C PHE A 116 -13.08 -27.70 -1.31
N ILE A 117 -14.05 -26.82 -0.99
CA ILE A 117 -15.48 -27.09 -1.18
C ILE A 117 -15.76 -27.47 -2.64
N SER A 118 -15.19 -26.74 -3.60
CA SER A 118 -15.39 -27.02 -5.03
C SER A 118 -14.84 -28.38 -5.47
N SER A 119 -13.70 -28.80 -4.93
CA SER A 119 -13.10 -30.11 -5.20
C SER A 119 -13.97 -31.25 -4.63
N SER A 120 -14.57 -31.05 -3.45
CA SER A 120 -15.49 -32.03 -2.85
C SER A 120 -16.81 -32.13 -3.62
N LEU A 121 -17.27 -31.04 -4.24
CA LEU A 121 -18.48 -31.06 -5.07
C LEU A 121 -18.24 -31.78 -6.42
N GLN A 122 -17.01 -31.79 -6.94
CA GLN A 122 -16.68 -32.50 -8.19
C GLN A 122 -16.55 -34.01 -8.03
N SER A 123 -16.28 -34.52 -6.82
CA SER A 123 -16.15 -35.97 -6.57
C SER A 123 -17.47 -36.74 -6.64
N VAL A 124 -18.61 -36.08 -6.89
CA VAL A 124 -19.92 -36.73 -7.03
C VAL A 124 -20.52 -36.28 -8.35
N GLY A 125 -20.65 -37.22 -9.30
CA GLY A 125 -21.23 -36.98 -10.62
C GLY A 125 -22.69 -36.58 -10.51
N VAL A 126 -22.97 -35.28 -10.50
CA VAL A 126 -24.33 -34.75 -10.58
C VAL A 126 -24.79 -34.85 -12.04
N SER A 127 -25.47 -35.96 -12.35
CA SER A 127 -26.28 -36.06 -13.56
C SER A 127 -27.62 -35.34 -13.34
N ASP A 128 -28.12 -34.78 -14.43
CA ASP A 128 -29.22 -33.85 -14.58
C ASP A 128 -30.50 -34.04 -13.71
N LYS A 129 -31.05 -32.87 -13.32
CA LYS A 129 -32.47 -32.53 -13.06
C LYS A 129 -33.11 -32.89 -11.70
N GLU A 130 -33.09 -31.91 -10.79
CA GLU A 130 -34.25 -31.26 -10.13
C GLU A 130 -33.75 -30.44 -8.92
N TYR A 131 -34.28 -29.23 -8.69
CA TYR A 131 -33.87 -28.39 -7.56
C TYR A 131 -34.08 -29.10 -6.20
N ASN A 132 -35.13 -29.94 -6.12
CA ASN A 132 -35.40 -30.78 -4.95
C ASN A 132 -34.37 -31.92 -4.80
N GLY A 133 -33.93 -32.53 -5.90
CA GLY A 133 -32.85 -33.51 -5.90
C GLY A 133 -31.51 -32.92 -5.46
N VAL A 134 -31.23 -31.65 -5.82
CA VAL A 134 -30.05 -30.92 -5.34
C VAL A 134 -30.13 -30.64 -3.84
N LEU A 135 -31.29 -30.20 -3.32
CA LEU A 135 -31.45 -29.95 -1.88
C LEU A 135 -31.39 -31.24 -1.05
N GLN A 136 -31.99 -32.33 -1.54
CA GLN A 136 -31.92 -33.64 -0.90
C GLN A 136 -30.50 -34.21 -0.96
N TRP A 137 -29.84 -34.14 -2.11
CA TRP A 137 -28.44 -34.53 -2.27
C TRP A 137 -27.51 -33.69 -1.38
N LEU A 138 -27.73 -32.38 -1.28
CA LEU A 138 -27.01 -31.53 -0.33
C LEU A 138 -27.23 -32.05 1.09
N GLY A 139 -28.48 -32.30 1.48
CA GLY A 139 -28.83 -32.86 2.79
C GLY A 139 -28.15 -34.20 3.10
N GLU A 140 -28.15 -35.14 2.16
CA GLU A 140 -27.51 -36.45 2.29
C GLU A 140 -25.98 -36.33 2.32
N THR A 141 -25.40 -35.49 1.46
CA THR A 141 -23.96 -35.21 1.40
C THR A 141 -23.48 -34.58 2.71
N PHE A 142 -24.20 -33.57 3.24
CA PHE A 142 -23.91 -32.93 4.52
C PHE A 142 -24.02 -33.90 5.71
N GLN A 143 -24.79 -34.99 5.57
CA GLN A 143 -24.95 -36.00 6.61
C GLN A 143 -23.89 -37.10 6.59
N THR A 144 -23.14 -37.29 5.49
CA THR A 144 -22.06 -38.28 5.44
C THR A 144 -20.94 -37.93 6.43
N ASP A 145 -20.43 -38.94 7.15
CA ASP A 145 -19.35 -38.75 8.13
C ASP A 145 -18.06 -38.26 7.47
N THR A 146 -17.83 -38.67 6.22
CA THR A 146 -16.73 -38.19 5.38
C THR A 146 -16.82 -36.68 5.15
N PHE A 147 -17.98 -36.16 4.73
CA PHE A 147 -18.17 -34.73 4.53
C PHE A 147 -18.02 -33.95 5.84
N LYS A 148 -18.60 -34.45 6.94
CA LYS A 148 -18.48 -33.81 8.27
C LYS A 148 -17.02 -33.73 8.73
N LEU A 149 -16.25 -34.81 8.59
CA LEU A 149 -14.81 -34.83 8.91
C LEU A 149 -14.04 -33.82 8.04
N PHE A 150 -14.32 -33.79 6.75
CA PHE A 150 -13.69 -32.85 5.81
C PHE A 150 -14.04 -31.38 6.11
N LEU A 151 -15.32 -31.08 6.38
CA LEU A 151 -15.76 -29.75 6.81
C LEU A 151 -15.10 -29.35 8.12
N PHE A 152 -15.01 -30.27 9.09
CA PHE A 152 -14.31 -30.06 10.35
C PHE A 152 -12.83 -29.72 10.12
N LEU A 153 -12.12 -30.49 9.30
CA LEU A 153 -10.71 -30.23 8.97
C LEU A 153 -10.53 -28.89 8.24
N ALA A 154 -11.42 -28.54 7.32
CA ALA A 154 -11.39 -27.26 6.61
C ALA A 154 -11.63 -26.09 7.56
N LEU A 155 -12.60 -26.21 8.47
CA LEU A 155 -12.88 -25.20 9.48
C LEU A 155 -11.71 -25.09 10.48
N ALA A 156 -11.14 -26.22 10.92
CA ALA A 156 -9.97 -26.24 11.79
C ALA A 156 -8.76 -25.57 11.11
N ALA A 157 -8.49 -25.88 9.85
CA ALA A 157 -7.43 -25.23 9.06
C ALA A 157 -7.67 -23.73 8.90
N LEU A 158 -8.93 -23.30 8.68
CA LEU A 158 -9.29 -21.88 8.65
C LEU A 158 -9.01 -21.20 9.99
N VAL A 159 -9.45 -21.79 11.11
CA VAL A 159 -9.25 -21.25 12.46
C VAL A 159 -7.76 -21.18 12.79
N ILE A 160 -6.99 -22.23 12.49
CA ILE A 160 -5.53 -22.27 12.68
C ILE A 160 -4.86 -21.21 11.82
N GLY A 161 -5.23 -21.10 10.53
CA GLY A 161 -4.67 -20.12 9.61
C GLY A 161 -4.94 -18.68 10.04
N VAL A 162 -6.16 -18.39 10.51
CA VAL A 162 -6.51 -17.10 11.11
C VAL A 162 -5.69 -16.87 12.39
N GLY A 163 -5.59 -17.86 13.28
CA GLY A 163 -4.81 -17.78 14.51
C GLY A 163 -3.33 -17.46 14.26
N ILE A 164 -2.68 -18.18 13.34
CA ILE A 164 -1.31 -17.91 12.90
C ILE A 164 -1.19 -16.48 12.36
N SER A 165 -2.15 -16.02 11.55
CA SER A 165 -2.17 -14.66 11.03
C SER A 165 -2.28 -13.62 12.14
N VAL A 166 -3.14 -13.84 13.15
CA VAL A 166 -3.30 -12.94 14.30
C VAL A 166 -2.00 -12.86 15.10
N ILE A 167 -1.40 -13.99 15.44
CA ILE A 167 -0.14 -14.06 16.18
C ILE A 167 0.97 -13.35 15.40
N THR A 168 1.07 -13.60 14.09
CA THR A 168 2.06 -12.95 13.23
C THR A 168 1.91 -11.43 13.23
N VAL A 169 0.67 -10.93 13.18
CA VAL A 169 0.40 -9.48 13.25
C VAL A 169 0.85 -8.92 14.60
N ILE A 170 0.50 -9.56 15.72
CA ILE A 170 0.87 -9.11 17.05
C ILE A 170 2.39 -9.05 17.19
N LEU A 171 3.10 -10.12 16.80
CA LEU A 171 4.56 -10.19 16.90
C LEU A 171 5.29 -9.19 15.99
N THR A 172 4.66 -8.81 14.87
CA THR A 172 5.24 -7.88 13.89
C THR A 172 5.01 -6.42 14.28
N TYR A 173 3.85 -6.08 14.84
CA TYR A 173 3.43 -4.69 15.10
C TYR A 173 3.36 -4.32 16.59
N SER A 174 3.72 -5.22 17.50
CA SER A 174 3.94 -4.89 18.91
C SER A 174 4.97 -3.75 19.05
N ASP A 175 4.76 -2.88 20.04
CA ASP A 175 5.58 -1.69 20.29
C ASP A 175 5.79 -0.79 19.06
N PHE A 176 4.84 -0.84 18.12
CA PHE A 176 4.92 0.01 16.94
C PHE A 176 4.81 1.48 17.33
N MET A 177 5.80 2.25 16.90
CA MET A 177 5.83 3.70 17.09
C MET A 177 6.40 4.42 15.86
N ILE A 178 5.88 5.62 15.63
CA ILE A 178 6.45 6.58 14.69
C ILE A 178 6.82 7.81 15.49
N SER A 179 8.09 8.17 15.44
CA SER A 179 8.57 9.47 15.90
C SER A 179 8.92 10.38 14.73
N GLU A 180 8.62 11.66 14.93
CA GLU A 180 9.14 12.73 14.09
C GLU A 180 10.57 13.07 14.50
N THR A 181 11.41 13.31 13.50
CA THR A 181 12.74 13.87 13.68
C THR A 181 12.87 15.05 12.73
N SER A 182 13.85 15.92 12.97
CA SER A 182 14.10 17.10 12.12
C SER A 182 14.31 16.80 10.62
N LYS A 183 14.63 15.55 10.25
CA LYS A 183 14.95 15.14 8.86
C LYS A 183 14.02 14.08 8.28
N GLY A 184 13.08 13.52 9.05
CA GLY A 184 12.20 12.45 8.59
C GLY A 184 11.49 11.68 9.70
N PHE A 185 10.87 10.56 9.31
CA PHE A 185 10.20 9.66 10.23
C PHE A 185 11.10 8.53 10.69
N ARG A 186 11.06 8.22 11.98
CA ARG A 186 11.64 6.99 12.55
C ARG A 186 10.50 6.04 12.90
N ILE A 187 10.53 4.84 12.33
CA ILE A 187 9.52 3.80 12.53
C ILE A 187 10.18 2.65 13.26
N LYS A 188 9.63 2.28 14.42
CA LYS A 188 10.04 1.09 15.20
C LYS A 188 8.88 0.12 15.28
N SER A 189 9.17 -1.19 15.23
CA SER A 189 8.14 -2.23 15.33
C SER A 189 8.73 -3.60 15.68
N GLY A 190 7.93 -4.42 16.38
CA GLY A 190 8.15 -5.85 16.55
C GLY A 190 8.76 -6.23 17.90
N LEU A 191 8.27 -7.33 18.48
CA LEU A 191 8.72 -7.85 19.77
C LEU A 191 9.87 -8.84 19.58
N ILE A 192 9.66 -9.82 18.70
CA ILE A 192 10.62 -10.88 18.39
C ILE A 192 11.59 -10.43 17.29
N ASN A 193 11.03 -9.93 16.17
CA ASN A 193 11.83 -9.39 15.07
C ASN A 193 11.78 -7.86 15.17
N LYS A 194 12.70 -7.27 15.93
CA LYS A 194 12.77 -5.81 16.10
C LYS A 194 13.28 -5.18 14.82
N LYS A 195 12.49 -4.24 14.28
CA LYS A 195 12.82 -3.47 13.08
C LYS A 195 12.82 -2.00 13.43
N GLU A 196 13.87 -1.31 13.00
CA GLU A 196 13.94 0.14 13.07
C GLU A 196 14.35 0.72 11.72
N LYS A 197 13.48 1.57 11.19
CA LYS A 197 13.62 2.16 9.87
C LYS A 197 13.58 3.68 9.94
N PHE A 198 14.56 4.34 9.35
CA PHE A 198 14.56 5.78 9.15
C PHE A 198 14.12 6.13 7.72
N VAL A 199 13.12 6.99 7.59
CA VAL A 199 12.57 7.45 6.30
C VAL A 199 12.74 8.98 6.21
N PRO A 200 13.80 9.46 5.54
CA PRO A 200 14.03 10.89 5.34
C PRO A 200 12.88 11.56 4.57
N PHE A 201 12.46 12.77 4.96
CA PHE A 201 11.40 13.51 4.26
C PHE A 201 11.72 13.73 2.78
N ARG A 202 12.99 14.01 2.45
CA ARG A 202 13.44 14.19 1.05
C ARG A 202 13.16 12.98 0.16
N LYS A 203 13.20 11.77 0.72
CA LYS A 203 12.95 10.51 -0.01
C LYS A 203 11.47 10.25 -0.21
N ILE A 204 10.59 10.80 0.62
CA ILE A 204 9.14 10.64 0.48
C ILE A 204 8.70 11.38 -0.78
N GLN A 205 8.02 10.66 -1.67
CA GLN A 205 7.51 11.16 -2.94
C GLN A 205 6.06 11.58 -2.79
N PHE A 206 5.26 10.71 -2.18
CA PHE A 206 3.89 11.01 -1.80
C PHE A 206 3.47 10.13 -0.64
N ILE A 207 2.46 10.61 0.09
CA ILE A 207 1.85 9.89 1.19
C ILE A 207 0.45 9.48 0.74
N SER A 208 0.07 8.23 1.00
CA SER A 208 -1.28 7.75 0.72
C SER A 208 -1.82 6.99 1.91
N TRP A 209 -3.13 7.05 2.14
CA TRP A 209 -3.80 6.23 3.14
C TRP A 209 -5.00 5.54 2.53
N LYS A 210 -5.16 4.26 2.86
CA LYS A 210 -6.25 3.44 2.31
C LYS A 210 -6.96 2.61 3.35
N ALA A 211 -8.26 2.53 3.22
CA ALA A 211 -9.14 1.69 4.00
C ALA A 211 -10.01 0.88 3.02
N ASN A 212 -10.01 -0.45 3.14
CA ASN A 212 -11.05 -1.26 2.51
C ASN A 212 -12.37 -1.09 3.29
N TRP A 213 -13.46 -1.68 2.81
CA TRP A 213 -14.79 -1.55 3.43
C TRP A 213 -14.78 -1.88 4.93
N ILE A 214 -14.13 -2.99 5.32
CA ILE A 214 -14.01 -3.42 6.72
C ILE A 214 -13.24 -2.38 7.56
N ARG A 215 -12.05 -1.98 7.11
CA ARG A 215 -11.23 -1.00 7.84
C ARG A 215 -11.89 0.37 7.93
N ASN A 216 -12.58 0.80 6.87
CA ASN A 216 -13.30 2.06 6.85
C ASN A 216 -14.41 2.07 7.91
N LYS A 217 -15.16 0.97 8.03
CA LYS A 217 -16.19 0.81 9.08
C LYS A 217 -15.59 0.79 10.49
N MET A 218 -14.36 0.27 10.64
CA MET A 218 -13.64 0.24 11.92
C MET A 218 -12.87 1.53 12.26
N GLY A 219 -12.93 2.55 11.38
CA GLY A 219 -12.19 3.81 11.54
C GLY A 219 -10.68 3.68 11.35
N MET A 220 -10.23 2.68 10.57
CA MET A 220 -8.83 2.36 10.34
C MET A 220 -8.41 2.69 8.91
N PHE A 221 -7.19 3.19 8.76
CA PHE A 221 -6.48 3.37 7.50
C PHE A 221 -5.13 2.68 7.53
N LEU A 222 -4.62 2.30 6.37
CA LEU A 222 -3.21 1.98 6.18
C LEU A 222 -2.55 3.14 5.49
N LEU A 223 -1.71 3.87 6.21
CA LEU A 223 -0.84 4.88 5.65
C LEU A 223 0.32 4.17 4.94
N GLN A 224 0.69 4.69 3.78
CA GLN A 224 1.77 4.21 2.95
C GLN A 224 2.62 5.42 2.60
N LEU A 225 3.85 5.41 3.11
CA LEU A 225 4.88 6.35 2.69
C LEU A 225 5.49 5.78 1.41
N HIS A 226 5.30 6.44 0.27
CA HIS A 226 5.93 6.05 -0.98
C HIS A 226 7.24 6.79 -1.09
N ALA A 227 8.32 6.15 -0.67
CA ALA A 227 9.66 6.73 -0.66
C ALA A 227 10.55 6.11 -1.75
N THR A 228 11.58 6.85 -2.14
CA THR A 228 12.65 6.33 -3.00
C THR A 228 13.60 5.43 -2.23
N GLY A 229 13.82 4.24 -2.76
CA GLY A 229 14.86 3.31 -2.32
C GLY A 229 14.62 1.89 -2.80
N THR A 230 15.62 1.06 -2.59
CA THR A 230 15.95 -0.09 -3.43
C THR A 230 15.56 -1.41 -2.76
N GLY A 231 14.25 -1.64 -2.62
CA GLY A 231 13.71 -2.96 -2.28
C GLY A 231 13.36 -3.74 -3.54
N HIS A 232 14.16 -4.75 -3.89
CA HIS A 232 13.82 -5.73 -4.92
C HIS A 232 12.53 -6.48 -4.54
N LEU A 233 11.66 -6.67 -5.54
CA LEU A 233 10.50 -7.57 -5.58
C LEU A 233 9.28 -7.16 -4.69
N GLU A 234 8.19 -6.79 -5.38
CA GLU A 234 6.80 -6.63 -4.92
C GLU A 234 6.43 -5.54 -3.88
N ASN A 235 7.36 -4.92 -3.17
CA ASN A 235 7.07 -3.72 -2.37
C ASN A 235 8.16 -2.66 -2.56
N LYS A 236 8.06 -1.84 -3.63
CA LYS A 236 8.59 -0.46 -3.62
C LYS A 236 8.32 0.12 -2.23
N MET A 237 9.33 0.60 -1.49
CA MET A 237 9.33 0.89 -0.03
C MET A 237 8.03 1.48 0.54
N GLN A 238 6.95 0.71 0.55
CA GLN A 238 5.67 1.05 1.13
C GLN A 238 5.82 0.64 2.59
N VAL A 239 6.32 1.57 3.40
CA VAL A 239 6.13 1.43 4.84
C VAL A 239 4.63 1.50 5.07
N LYS A 240 4.01 0.33 5.24
CA LYS A 240 2.60 0.19 5.59
C LYS A 240 2.51 0.47 7.08
N VAL A 241 2.18 1.72 7.38
CA VAL A 241 1.91 2.18 8.73
C VAL A 241 0.43 1.92 8.99
N PRO A 242 0.08 1.04 9.93
CA PRO A 242 -1.30 0.95 10.39
C PRO A 242 -1.67 2.24 11.10
N VAL A 243 -2.58 3.00 10.51
CA VAL A 243 -3.18 4.17 11.12
C VAL A 243 -4.55 3.74 11.62
N THR A 244 -4.60 3.31 12.87
CA THR A 244 -5.80 2.74 13.46
C THR A 244 -6.83 3.77 13.90
N ARG A 245 -6.46 5.06 13.85
CA ARG A 245 -7.32 6.21 14.15
C ARG A 245 -7.11 7.32 13.11
N PRO A 246 -8.17 7.94 12.57
CA PRO A 246 -8.03 9.03 11.60
C PRO A 246 -7.27 10.23 12.18
N SER A 247 -7.31 10.42 13.50
CA SER A 247 -6.62 11.49 14.22
C SER A 247 -5.10 11.48 14.07
N PHE A 248 -4.48 10.34 13.72
CA PHE A 248 -3.05 10.28 13.46
C PHE A 248 -2.65 10.81 12.09
N ILE A 249 -3.61 10.95 11.15
CA ILE A 249 -3.32 11.40 9.79
C ILE A 249 -2.89 12.87 9.77
N PRO A 250 -3.59 13.83 10.41
CA PRO A 250 -3.18 15.23 10.36
C PRO A 250 -1.76 15.49 10.91
N PRO A 251 -1.34 14.95 12.08
CA PRO A 251 0.04 15.14 12.58
C PRO A 251 1.11 14.54 11.65
N LEU A 252 0.88 13.32 11.14
CA LEU A 252 1.80 12.67 10.20
C LEU A 252 1.89 13.43 8.88
N LEU A 253 0.79 14.04 8.43
CA LEU A 253 0.79 14.85 7.24
C LEU A 253 1.46 16.19 7.52
N SER A 254 1.13 16.92 8.59
CA SER A 254 1.74 18.22 8.90
C SER A 254 3.26 18.16 9.00
N ALA A 255 3.80 17.05 9.53
CA ALA A 255 5.24 16.79 9.56
C ALA A 255 5.90 16.72 8.16
N TYR A 256 5.16 16.28 7.14
CA TYR A 256 5.65 16.19 5.75
C TYR A 256 5.21 17.38 4.87
N HIS A 257 3.94 17.77 4.97
CA HIS A 257 3.30 18.87 4.27
C HIS A 257 1.93 19.18 4.91
N PRO A 258 1.59 20.45 5.21
CA PRO A 258 0.27 20.81 5.75
C PRO A 258 -0.86 20.31 4.84
N LEU A 259 -1.94 19.82 5.45
CA LEU A 259 -3.13 19.40 4.70
C LEU A 259 -3.63 20.56 3.84
N LEU A 260 -3.97 20.26 2.58
CA LEU A 260 -4.64 21.27 1.74
C LEU A 260 -5.96 21.64 2.42
N PRO A 261 -6.40 22.92 2.33
CA PRO A 261 -7.72 23.31 2.81
C PRO A 261 -8.80 22.75 1.86
N VAL A 262 -9.08 21.46 2.02
CA VAL A 262 -10.03 20.65 1.21
C VAL A 262 -11.44 21.28 1.21
N ASN A 263 -11.76 22.05 2.25
CA ASN A 263 -13.05 22.71 2.43
C ASN A 263 -13.17 24.03 1.65
N GLU A 264 -12.05 24.66 1.28
CA GLU A 264 -12.03 25.95 0.59
C GLU A 264 -11.90 25.80 -0.93
N ILE A 265 -11.25 24.71 -1.38
CA ILE A 265 -11.01 24.46 -2.80
C ILE A 265 -12.11 23.55 -3.35
N LEU A 266 -12.82 24.01 -4.39
CA LEU A 266 -13.81 23.18 -5.07
C LEU A 266 -13.13 21.97 -5.74
N PRO A 267 -13.57 20.73 -5.44
CA PRO A 267 -12.93 19.55 -5.98
C PRO A 267 -13.23 19.37 -7.46
N VAL A 268 -12.19 19.07 -8.22
CA VAL A 268 -12.31 18.53 -9.57
C VAL A 268 -12.88 17.12 -9.50
N ARG A 269 -13.88 16.84 -10.35
CA ARG A 269 -14.57 15.54 -10.44
C ARG A 269 -14.31 14.88 -11.79
N ILE A 270 -14.51 13.56 -11.82
CA ILE A 270 -14.51 12.81 -13.08
C ILE A 270 -15.72 13.24 -13.92
N HIS A 271 -15.49 13.44 -15.22
CA HIS A 271 -16.55 13.81 -16.15
C HIS A 271 -17.59 12.68 -16.33
N LYS A 272 -18.88 13.06 -16.49
CA LYS A 272 -20.03 12.14 -16.59
C LYS A 272 -19.91 11.08 -17.69
N ASN A 273 -19.21 11.39 -18.79
CA ASN A 273 -19.01 10.44 -19.89
C ASN A 273 -18.16 9.22 -19.48
N TYR A 274 -17.48 9.26 -18.33
CA TYR A 274 -16.77 8.11 -17.77
C TYR A 274 -17.68 6.91 -17.59
N VAL A 275 -18.85 7.09 -16.95
CA VAL A 275 -19.78 5.99 -16.66
C VAL A 275 -20.30 5.40 -17.95
N GLY A 276 -20.83 6.23 -18.86
CA GLY A 276 -21.38 5.75 -20.13
C GLY A 276 -20.37 4.94 -20.95
N ARG A 277 -19.15 5.48 -21.14
CA ARG A 277 -18.13 4.77 -21.92
C ARG A 277 -17.63 3.49 -21.24
N ARG A 278 -17.44 3.52 -19.91
CA ARG A 278 -16.98 2.33 -19.17
C ARG A 278 -18.03 1.23 -19.15
N VAL A 279 -19.31 1.59 -18.95
CA VAL A 279 -20.42 0.63 -18.98
C VAL A 279 -20.57 0.03 -20.37
N LEU A 280 -20.42 0.81 -21.45
CA LEU A 280 -20.43 0.26 -22.80
C LEU A 280 -19.30 -0.77 -23.00
N LEU A 281 -18.06 -0.40 -22.72
CA LEU A 281 -16.89 -1.23 -23.04
C LEU A 281 -16.67 -2.42 -22.09
N PHE A 282 -16.95 -2.24 -20.80
CA PHE A 282 -16.64 -3.24 -19.77
C PHE A 282 -17.89 -3.85 -19.13
N GLY A 283 -19.07 -3.31 -19.40
CA GLY A 283 -20.36 -3.84 -18.95
C GLY A 283 -21.09 -4.55 -20.09
N ILE A 284 -21.56 -3.78 -21.07
CA ILE A 284 -22.42 -4.26 -22.16
C ILE A 284 -21.68 -5.24 -23.07
N LEU A 285 -20.54 -4.87 -23.65
CA LEU A 285 -19.84 -5.76 -24.60
C LEU A 285 -19.46 -7.11 -23.96
N PRO A 286 -18.86 -7.17 -22.75
CA PRO A 286 -18.55 -8.45 -22.13
C PRO A 286 -19.79 -9.22 -21.70
N ALA A 287 -20.85 -8.55 -21.21
CA ALA A 287 -22.09 -9.21 -20.81
C ALA A 287 -22.80 -9.86 -21.99
N VAL A 288 -22.87 -9.17 -23.14
CA VAL A 288 -23.48 -9.71 -24.37
C VAL A 288 -22.63 -10.86 -24.92
N ALA A 289 -21.31 -10.72 -24.96
CA ALA A 289 -20.42 -11.79 -25.39
C ALA A 289 -20.54 -13.04 -24.48
N ALA A 290 -20.55 -12.84 -23.16
CA ALA A 290 -20.74 -13.92 -22.19
C ALA A 290 -22.13 -14.56 -22.32
N ALA A 291 -23.20 -13.77 -22.47
CA ALA A 291 -24.55 -14.29 -22.68
C ALA A 291 -24.63 -15.12 -23.97
N ALA A 292 -24.03 -14.66 -25.07
CA ALA A 292 -24.01 -15.39 -26.34
C ALA A 292 -23.30 -16.75 -26.22
N VAL A 293 -22.14 -16.80 -25.55
CA VAL A 293 -21.42 -18.05 -25.31
C VAL A 293 -22.20 -18.97 -24.37
N LEU A 294 -22.71 -18.44 -23.25
CA LEU A 294 -23.44 -19.22 -22.25
C LEU A 294 -24.77 -19.74 -22.78
N TYR A 295 -25.40 -19.07 -23.74
CA TYR A 295 -26.67 -19.49 -24.32
C TYR A 295 -26.60 -20.90 -24.92
N PHE A 296 -25.46 -21.28 -25.51
CA PHE A 296 -25.24 -22.64 -26.04
C PHE A 296 -25.22 -23.74 -24.98
N TYR A 297 -24.95 -23.40 -23.72
CA TYR A 297 -24.82 -24.37 -22.62
C TYR A 297 -26.02 -24.36 -21.67
N VAL A 298 -26.55 -23.17 -21.37
CA VAL A 298 -27.57 -22.98 -20.33
C VAL A 298 -28.83 -22.26 -20.83
N GLN A 299 -28.94 -22.03 -22.14
CA GLN A 299 -30.12 -21.45 -22.82
C GLN A 299 -30.58 -20.15 -22.14
N GLU A 300 -31.85 -20.06 -21.74
CA GLU A 300 -32.44 -18.85 -21.13
C GLU A 300 -31.71 -18.40 -19.84
N LYS A 301 -31.09 -19.32 -19.10
CA LYS A 301 -30.31 -18.94 -17.89
C LYS A 301 -29.09 -18.09 -18.23
N ALA A 302 -28.63 -18.08 -19.48
CA ALA A 302 -27.51 -17.25 -19.92
C ALA A 302 -27.78 -15.74 -19.75
N PHE A 303 -29.05 -15.32 -19.73
CA PHE A 303 -29.42 -13.91 -19.49
C PHE A 303 -29.01 -13.39 -18.11
N ILE A 304 -28.66 -14.27 -17.15
CA ILE A 304 -28.06 -13.84 -15.88
C ILE A 304 -26.75 -13.06 -16.09
N ALA A 305 -26.04 -13.29 -17.21
CA ALA A 305 -24.86 -12.52 -17.57
C ALA A 305 -25.16 -11.02 -17.76
N LEU A 306 -26.40 -10.63 -18.07
CA LEU A 306 -26.80 -9.22 -18.18
C LEU A 306 -26.78 -8.50 -16.82
N ALA A 307 -26.86 -9.22 -15.69
CA ALA A 307 -26.67 -8.63 -14.36
C ALA A 307 -25.29 -7.96 -14.21
N TRP A 308 -24.29 -8.41 -14.98
CA TRP A 308 -22.96 -7.79 -15.04
C TRP A 308 -22.99 -6.32 -15.49
N ILE A 309 -23.94 -5.95 -16.35
CA ILE A 309 -24.13 -4.57 -16.80
C ILE A 309 -24.50 -3.68 -15.60
N VAL A 310 -25.45 -4.14 -14.78
CA VAL A 310 -25.90 -3.43 -13.58
C VAL A 310 -24.75 -3.27 -12.58
N ILE A 311 -24.01 -4.35 -12.32
CA ILE A 311 -22.83 -4.32 -11.42
C ILE A 311 -21.78 -3.32 -11.93
N THR A 312 -21.49 -3.34 -13.23
CA THR A 312 -20.53 -2.41 -13.86
C THR A 312 -21.01 -0.97 -13.79
N TRP A 313 -22.30 -0.73 -14.02
CA TRP A 313 -22.89 0.60 -13.91
C TRP A 313 -22.80 1.15 -12.50
N ILE A 314 -23.23 0.37 -11.49
CA ILE A 314 -23.16 0.76 -10.07
C ILE A 314 -21.71 1.10 -9.68
N THR A 315 -20.76 0.22 -10.01
CA THR A 315 -19.34 0.42 -9.65
C THR A 315 -18.73 1.65 -10.32
N CYS A 316 -19.02 1.88 -11.61
CA CYS A 316 -18.55 3.07 -12.32
C CYS A 316 -19.18 4.36 -11.78
N PHE A 317 -20.49 4.34 -11.51
CA PHE A 317 -21.23 5.46 -10.95
C PHE A 317 -20.69 5.83 -9.57
N LEU A 318 -20.53 4.85 -8.67
CA LEU A 318 -19.96 5.07 -7.35
C LEU A 318 -18.53 5.59 -7.41
N PHE A 319 -17.70 5.09 -8.34
CA PHE A 319 -16.36 5.60 -8.53
C PHE A 319 -16.36 7.07 -8.95
N GLN A 320 -17.20 7.45 -9.93
CA GLN A 320 -17.34 8.84 -10.35
C GLN A 320 -17.80 9.74 -9.19
N GLN A 321 -18.79 9.28 -8.41
CA GLN A 321 -19.33 10.04 -7.29
C GLN A 321 -18.33 10.20 -6.14
N LYS A 322 -17.46 9.23 -5.91
CA LYS A 322 -16.48 9.25 -4.81
C LYS A 322 -15.14 9.89 -5.19
N PHE A 323 -14.81 9.98 -6.47
CA PHE A 323 -13.56 10.60 -6.91
C PHE A 323 -13.57 12.11 -6.66
N ARG A 324 -12.54 12.62 -6.00
CA ARG A 324 -12.30 14.05 -5.78
C ARG A 324 -10.82 14.35 -5.94
N LEU A 325 -10.52 15.45 -6.62
CA LEU A 325 -9.17 15.98 -6.75
C LEU A 325 -9.17 17.43 -6.28
N TRP A 326 -8.25 17.75 -5.38
CA TRP A 326 -7.94 19.10 -4.96
C TRP A 326 -6.53 19.44 -5.40
N ALA A 327 -6.38 20.56 -6.11
CA ALA A 327 -5.08 21.07 -6.54
C ALA A 327 -4.83 22.38 -5.80
N GLY A 328 -3.87 22.38 -4.87
CA GLY A 328 -3.39 23.58 -4.20
C GLY A 328 -2.06 24.06 -4.79
N ALA A 329 -1.52 25.14 -4.22
CA ALA A 329 -0.27 25.74 -4.72
C ALA A 329 0.95 24.82 -4.56
N GLU A 330 1.07 24.10 -3.45
CA GLU A 330 2.26 23.30 -3.10
C GLU A 330 2.07 21.79 -3.23
N ALA A 331 0.82 21.31 -3.20
CA ALA A 331 0.49 19.91 -3.38
C ALA A 331 -0.86 19.70 -4.05
N LEU A 332 -1.11 18.46 -4.48
CA LEU A 332 -2.41 17.95 -4.87
C LEU A 332 -2.85 16.82 -3.94
N GLN A 333 -4.15 16.75 -3.67
CA GLN A 333 -4.78 15.68 -2.91
C GLN A 333 -5.80 14.95 -3.78
N VAL A 334 -5.73 13.62 -3.84
CA VAL A 334 -6.67 12.79 -4.60
C VAL A 334 -7.36 11.82 -3.68
N LYS A 335 -8.69 11.82 -3.70
CA LYS A 335 -9.56 10.85 -3.03
C LYS A 335 -10.26 9.98 -4.07
N LYS A 336 -10.16 8.66 -3.92
CA LYS A 336 -10.80 7.68 -4.81
C LYS A 336 -11.16 6.40 -4.07
N GLY A 337 -12.00 5.56 -4.67
CA GLY A 337 -12.35 4.23 -4.12
C GLY A 337 -13.84 3.93 -4.24
N ILE A 338 -14.19 2.65 -4.37
CA ILE A 338 -15.57 2.16 -4.48
C ILE A 338 -15.98 1.52 -3.15
N PHE A 339 -15.33 0.41 -2.81
CA PHE A 339 -15.54 -0.38 -1.59
C PHE A 339 -14.51 -0.04 -0.50
N GLY A 340 -14.24 1.26 -0.35
CA GLY A 340 -13.21 1.77 0.52
C GLY A 340 -12.83 3.20 0.18
N ILE A 341 -11.87 3.72 0.92
CA ILE A 341 -11.29 5.05 0.73
C ILE A 341 -9.82 4.88 0.42
N HIS A 342 -9.34 5.58 -0.60
CA HIS A 342 -7.93 5.72 -0.93
C HIS A 342 -7.66 7.19 -1.18
N GLU A 343 -6.90 7.80 -0.30
CA GLU A 343 -6.49 9.20 -0.39
C GLU A 343 -4.97 9.28 -0.53
N LEU A 344 -4.49 10.28 -1.27
CA LEU A 344 -3.07 10.56 -1.40
C LEU A 344 -2.83 12.06 -1.46
N VAL A 345 -1.67 12.48 -0.95
CA VAL A 345 -1.13 13.83 -1.06
C VAL A 345 0.21 13.74 -1.79
N LEU A 346 0.31 14.43 -2.92
CA LEU A 346 1.48 14.49 -3.77
C LEU A 346 1.92 15.94 -3.91
N LYS A 347 3.15 16.25 -3.52
CA LYS A 347 3.73 17.58 -3.73
C LYS A 347 4.14 17.76 -5.19
N TRP A 348 4.05 18.98 -5.70
CA TRP A 348 4.42 19.26 -7.10
C TRP A 348 5.91 19.07 -7.38
N ASP A 349 6.77 19.36 -6.42
CA ASP A 349 8.24 19.22 -6.49
C ASP A 349 8.73 17.76 -6.56
N LYS A 350 7.86 16.79 -6.28
CA LYS A 350 8.17 15.35 -6.36
C LYS A 350 7.76 14.70 -7.69
N ILE A 351 7.14 15.48 -8.58
CA ILE A 351 6.77 15.00 -9.92
C ILE A 351 8.03 15.03 -10.80
N GLN A 352 8.27 13.97 -11.55
CA GLN A 352 9.39 13.85 -12.50
C GLN A 352 8.94 14.04 -13.95
N SER A 353 7.73 13.58 -14.27
CA SER A 353 7.12 13.84 -15.57
C SER A 353 5.60 13.90 -15.47
N ALA A 354 4.99 14.66 -16.38
CA ALA A 354 3.55 14.84 -16.48
C ALA A 354 3.09 14.69 -17.94
N HIS A 355 2.18 13.75 -18.20
CA HIS A 355 1.68 13.48 -19.54
C HIS A 355 0.14 13.53 -19.61
N LEU A 356 -0.39 13.87 -20.78
CA LEU A 356 -1.82 13.73 -21.08
C LEU A 356 -2.03 12.50 -21.95
N ALA A 357 -2.84 11.57 -21.47
CA ALA A 357 -3.31 10.43 -22.23
C ALA A 357 -4.75 10.71 -22.72
N GLN A 358 -4.98 10.54 -24.02
CA GLN A 358 -6.30 10.68 -24.64
C GLN A 358 -6.56 9.51 -25.59
N SER A 359 -7.63 8.77 -25.33
CA SER A 359 -8.21 7.87 -26.36
C SER A 359 -8.95 8.67 -27.43
N LEU A 360 -9.23 8.06 -28.59
CA LEU A 360 -10.05 8.69 -29.65
C LEU A 360 -11.39 9.22 -29.13
N TYR A 361 -12.05 8.46 -28.25
CA TYR A 361 -13.30 8.88 -27.60
C TYR A 361 -13.09 10.12 -26.71
N GLN A 362 -12.04 10.11 -25.89
CA GLN A 362 -11.72 11.26 -25.02
C GLN A 362 -11.37 12.51 -25.85
N LYS A 363 -10.62 12.36 -26.93
CA LYS A 363 -10.29 13.45 -27.86
C LYS A 363 -11.54 14.08 -28.46
N ARG A 364 -12.48 13.26 -28.95
CA ARG A 364 -13.77 13.73 -29.50
C ARG A 364 -14.65 14.47 -28.49
N HIS A 365 -14.55 14.12 -27.21
CA HIS A 365 -15.35 14.71 -26.13
C HIS A 365 -14.62 15.77 -25.30
N ASN A 366 -13.46 16.25 -25.74
CA ASN A 366 -12.63 17.22 -24.99
C ASN A 366 -12.32 16.75 -23.55
N LEU A 367 -11.94 15.49 -23.40
CA LEU A 367 -11.55 14.86 -22.14
C LEU A 367 -10.10 14.37 -22.21
N ALA A 368 -9.44 14.26 -21.06
CA ALA A 368 -8.11 13.67 -20.97
C ALA A 368 -7.88 12.99 -19.61
N THR A 369 -6.90 12.11 -19.56
CA THR A 369 -6.36 11.55 -18.33
C THR A 369 -4.98 12.16 -18.10
N VAL A 370 -4.75 12.74 -16.93
CA VAL A 370 -3.42 13.24 -16.53
C VAL A 370 -2.67 12.11 -15.85
N GLU A 371 -1.43 11.87 -16.27
CA GLU A 371 -0.53 10.89 -15.70
C GLU A 371 0.68 11.60 -15.10
N LEU A 372 0.79 11.58 -13.77
CA LEU A 372 1.89 12.17 -13.03
C LEU A 372 2.82 11.06 -12.56
N HIS A 373 4.08 11.11 -12.97
CA HIS A 373 5.08 10.13 -12.62
C HIS A 373 6.01 10.70 -11.55
N THR A 374 6.21 9.93 -10.49
CA THR A 374 7.21 10.19 -9.44
C THR A 374 8.15 9.00 -9.34
N ALA A 375 9.28 9.17 -8.68
CA ALA A 375 10.19 8.04 -8.43
C ALA A 375 9.55 6.94 -7.57
N GLY A 376 8.51 7.28 -6.79
CA GLY A 376 7.79 6.35 -5.92
C GLY A 376 6.63 5.62 -6.61
N GLY A 377 6.16 6.11 -7.76
CA GLY A 377 5.01 5.54 -8.46
C GLY A 377 4.27 6.54 -9.35
N LYS A 378 3.17 6.06 -9.95
CA LYS A 378 2.33 6.82 -10.88
C LYS A 378 1.02 7.23 -10.23
N VAL A 379 0.64 8.50 -10.36
CA VAL A 379 -0.67 9.04 -9.97
C VAL A 379 -1.48 9.34 -11.23
N ILE A 380 -2.62 8.67 -11.37
CA ILE A 380 -3.51 8.80 -12.53
C ILE A 380 -4.74 9.61 -12.13
N LEU A 381 -5.01 10.68 -12.89
CA LEU A 381 -6.18 11.54 -12.76
C LEU A 381 -7.08 11.33 -13.99
N PRO A 382 -8.03 10.39 -13.92
CA PRO A 382 -8.78 9.94 -15.09
C PRO A 382 -9.86 10.94 -15.50
N TRP A 383 -10.11 11.03 -16.81
CA TRP A 383 -11.39 11.54 -17.35
C TRP A 383 -11.75 12.96 -16.90
N LEU A 384 -10.76 13.84 -16.89
CA LEU A 384 -10.92 15.27 -16.61
C LEU A 384 -11.31 16.02 -17.89
N ALA A 385 -11.95 17.18 -17.74
CA ALA A 385 -12.13 18.11 -18.86
C ALA A 385 -10.75 18.54 -19.39
N LEU A 386 -10.59 18.60 -20.72
CA LEU A 386 -9.30 18.83 -21.37
C LEU A 386 -8.60 20.10 -20.89
N GLN A 387 -9.34 21.18 -20.66
CA GLN A 387 -8.80 22.44 -20.14
C GLN A 387 -8.21 22.26 -18.73
N GLN A 388 -8.94 21.62 -17.81
CA GLN A 388 -8.47 21.33 -16.45
C GLN A 388 -7.26 20.38 -16.47
N ALA A 389 -7.31 19.36 -17.33
CA ALA A 389 -6.20 18.43 -17.50
C ALA A 389 -4.92 19.14 -17.98
N ARG A 390 -5.05 20.06 -18.94
CA ARG A 390 -3.95 20.90 -19.42
C ARG A 390 -3.42 21.83 -18.33
N GLN A 391 -4.30 22.45 -17.54
CA GLN A 391 -3.89 23.31 -16.42
C GLN A 391 -3.05 22.53 -15.40
N ILE A 392 -3.52 21.36 -14.97
CA ILE A 392 -2.80 20.51 -14.01
C ILE A 392 -1.46 20.06 -14.58
N ARG A 393 -1.42 19.59 -15.84
CA ARG A 393 -0.17 19.19 -16.49
C ARG A 393 0.81 20.36 -16.57
N ASN A 394 0.37 21.50 -17.08
CA ASN A 394 1.24 22.67 -17.27
C ASN A 394 1.76 23.19 -15.93
N TYR A 395 0.93 23.19 -14.88
CA TYR A 395 1.37 23.56 -13.54
C TYR A 395 2.40 22.58 -12.97
N ALA A 396 2.21 21.27 -13.20
CA ALA A 396 3.22 20.27 -12.84
C ALA A 396 4.54 20.50 -13.59
N LEU A 397 4.49 20.72 -14.91
CA LEU A 397 5.69 21.01 -15.73
C LEU A 397 6.39 22.29 -15.27
N TYR A 398 5.63 23.35 -15.01
CA TYR A 398 6.16 24.59 -14.46
C TYR A 398 6.90 24.34 -13.14
N LYS A 399 6.30 23.62 -12.18
CA LYS A 399 6.93 23.30 -10.90
C LYS A 399 8.15 22.38 -11.06
N ILE A 400 8.18 21.51 -12.07
CA ILE A 400 9.34 20.68 -12.40
C ILE A 400 10.50 21.55 -12.88
N GLU A 401 10.24 22.48 -13.79
CA GLU A 401 11.25 23.37 -14.39
C GLU A 401 11.72 24.47 -13.43
N SER A 402 10.82 24.98 -12.58
CA SER A 402 11.10 26.07 -11.64
C SER A 402 11.71 25.60 -10.31
N SER A 403 11.67 24.30 -10.02
CA SER A 403 12.16 23.74 -8.76
C SER A 403 13.68 23.70 -8.73
N ALA A 404 14.31 24.59 -7.97
CA ALA A 404 15.75 24.58 -7.68
C ALA A 404 16.17 23.48 -6.66
N GLN A 405 15.24 22.64 -6.21
CA GLN A 405 15.53 21.58 -5.23
C GLN A 405 16.23 20.39 -5.93
N PRO A 406 17.42 19.99 -5.48
CA PRO A 406 18.12 18.83 -6.05
C PRO A 406 17.29 17.56 -5.87
N TRP A 407 17.24 16.72 -6.91
CA TRP A 407 16.38 15.54 -7.01
C TRP A 407 16.78 14.35 -6.09
N SER A 408 17.53 14.56 -5.01
CA SER A 408 18.03 13.45 -4.15
C SER A 408 18.32 13.80 -2.69
#